data_AF-A0A813L795-F1
#
_entry.id   AF-A0A813L795-F1
#
_cell.length_a   1.000
_cell.length_b   1.000
_cell.length_c   1.000
_cell.angle_alpha   90.00
_cell.angle_beta   90.00
_cell.angle_gamma   90.00
#
_symmetry.space_group_name_H-M   'P 1'
#
loop_
_entity.id
_entity.type
_entity.pdbx_description
1 polymer ?
#
loop_
_entity_poly.entity_id
_entity_poly.type
_entity_poly.pdbx_seq_one_letter_code
_entity_poly.pdbx_strand_id
1 'polypeptide(L)'
;EVKSLLLSVPLLKFRDPDGTPFLCEEGLAVIERLPGPVCPIAFVGDGRSGKSFLASRIAGEGTFKDDDSDVAVTEGIDVVAFSSHPGHILIFDCEGGNNALSKSHSIVTVVGALLATALVFVTDGKASE
;
A
#
# COMPACT_ATOMS: atom_id res chain seq x y z
N GLU A 1 -4.32 19.72 -19.72
CA GLU A 1 -4.18 18.26 -19.58
C GLU A 1 -4.76 17.88 -18.23
N VAL A 2 -5.92 17.22 -18.20
CA VAL A 2 -6.57 16.86 -16.94
C VAL A 2 -5.73 15.72 -16.35
N LYS A 3 -4.94 16.01 -15.31
CA LYS A 3 -4.36 14.96 -14.46
C LYS A 3 -5.54 14.24 -13.81
N SER A 4 -5.97 13.16 -14.45
CA SER A 4 -6.79 12.14 -13.81
C SER A 4 -6.09 11.79 -12.50
N LEU A 5 -6.71 12.08 -11.35
CA LEU A 5 -6.21 11.61 -10.07
C LEU A 5 -6.15 10.09 -10.15
N LEU A 6 -4.94 9.53 -10.19
CA LEU A 6 -4.73 8.10 -10.02
C LEU A 6 -5.05 7.80 -8.57
N LEU A 7 -6.27 7.32 -8.32
CA LEU A 7 -6.66 6.81 -7.00
C LEU A 7 -6.11 5.39 -6.85
N SER A 8 -5.66 5.05 -5.65
CA SER A 8 -5.30 3.69 -5.31
C SER A 8 -6.51 2.77 -5.31
N VAL A 9 -6.29 1.51 -5.64
CA VAL A 9 -7.31 0.45 -5.62
C VAL A 9 -6.91 -0.65 -4.65
N PRO A 10 -7.86 -1.38 -4.06
CA PRO A 10 -7.53 -2.49 -3.16
C PRO A 10 -6.85 -3.64 -3.90
N LEU A 11 -5.82 -4.22 -3.28
CA LEU A 11 -5.09 -5.39 -3.81
C LEU A 11 -5.26 -6.62 -2.91
N LEU A 12 -5.13 -6.45 -1.60
CA LEU A 12 -5.28 -7.52 -0.62
C LEU A 12 -6.14 -7.02 0.53
N LYS A 13 -7.19 -7.75 0.90
CA LYS A 13 -8.10 -7.45 2.01
C LYS A 13 -8.43 -8.72 2.79
N PHE A 14 -9.17 -8.59 3.89
CA PHE A 14 -9.57 -9.72 4.72
C PHE A 14 -11.10 -9.87 4.72
N ARG A 15 -11.56 -11.12 4.78
CA ARG A 15 -12.99 -11.41 4.89
C ARG A 15 -13.45 -11.26 6.33
N ASP A 16 -14.61 -10.66 6.52
CA ASP A 16 -15.32 -10.75 7.80
C ASP A 16 -16.13 -12.05 7.89
N PRO A 17 -16.21 -12.69 9.07
CA PRO A 17 -15.56 -12.35 10.34
C PRO A 17 -14.24 -13.11 10.58
N ASP A 18 -13.87 -14.04 9.70
CA ASP A 18 -12.81 -15.02 9.91
C ASP A 18 -11.40 -14.44 9.71
N GLY A 19 -11.29 -13.29 9.03
CA GLY A 19 -10.02 -12.63 8.73
C GLY A 19 -9.22 -13.35 7.66
N THR A 20 -9.87 -14.15 6.80
CA THR A 20 -9.18 -14.86 5.72
C THR A 20 -8.72 -13.86 4.64
N PRO A 21 -7.42 -13.82 4.26
CA PRO A 21 -6.94 -12.94 3.22
C PRO A 21 -7.50 -13.32 1.85
N PHE A 22 -7.82 -12.33 1.04
CA PHE A 22 -8.17 -12.52 -0.37
C PHE A 22 -7.59 -11.40 -1.24
N LEU A 23 -7.32 -11.72 -2.50
CA LEU A 23 -6.88 -10.74 -3.50
C LEU A 23 -8.10 -10.06 -4.11
N CYS A 24 -8.02 -8.75 -4.27
CA CYS A 24 -9.07 -7.95 -4.90
C CYS A 24 -8.86 -7.90 -6.41
N GLU A 25 -9.89 -8.30 -7.16
CA GLU A 25 -9.89 -8.31 -8.63
C GLU A 25 -9.55 -6.95 -9.25
N GLU A 26 -9.91 -5.84 -8.59
CA GLU A 26 -9.62 -4.49 -9.07
C GLU A 26 -8.11 -4.22 -9.14
N GLY A 27 -7.38 -4.51 -8.06
CA GLY A 27 -5.93 -4.39 -8.03
C GLY A 27 -5.22 -5.37 -8.98
N LEU A 28 -5.73 -6.61 -9.08
CA LEU A 28 -5.20 -7.59 -10.04
C LEU A 28 -5.36 -7.12 -11.49
N ALA A 29 -6.55 -6.63 -11.85
CA ALA A 29 -6.84 -6.15 -13.19
C ALA A 29 -5.97 -4.94 -13.58
N VAL A 30 -5.58 -4.08 -12.62
CA VAL A 30 -4.61 -3.00 -12.86
C VAL A 30 -3.26 -3.59 -13.23
N ILE A 31 -2.74 -4.55 -12.46
CA ILE A 31 -1.41 -5.14 -12.65
C ILE A 31 -1.33 -5.96 -13.94
N GLU A 32 -2.33 -6.79 -14.22
CA GLU A 32 -2.37 -7.67 -15.41
C GLU A 32 -2.36 -6.90 -16.74
N ARG A 33 -2.84 -5.65 -16.74
CA ARG A 33 -2.90 -4.80 -17.94
C ARG A 33 -1.61 -4.04 -18.21
N LEU A 34 -0.63 -4.07 -17.29
CA LEU A 34 0.61 -3.31 -17.45
C LEU A 34 1.55 -3.99 -18.46
N PRO A 35 1.91 -3.32 -19.56
CA PRO A 35 2.92 -3.85 -20.46
C PRO A 35 4.34 -3.68 -19.90
N GLY A 36 5.22 -4.64 -20.21
CA GLY A 36 6.64 -4.51 -19.87
C GLY A 36 6.97 -4.73 -18.38
N PRO A 37 8.14 -4.26 -17.92
CA PRO A 37 8.60 -4.54 -16.56
C PRO A 37 7.83 -3.73 -15.51
N VAL A 38 7.60 -4.36 -14.36
CA VAL A 38 7.01 -3.72 -13.17
C VAL A 38 8.04 -3.60 -12.05
N CYS A 39 7.99 -2.50 -11.31
CA CYS A 39 8.86 -2.22 -10.16
C CYS A 39 7.99 -1.93 -8.93
N PRO A 40 7.66 -2.95 -8.11
CA PRO A 40 6.82 -2.78 -6.94
C PRO A 40 7.61 -2.25 -5.74
N ILE A 41 7.11 -1.17 -5.14
CA ILE A 41 7.68 -0.54 -3.94
C ILE A 41 6.66 -0.67 -2.82
N ALA A 42 7.03 -1.34 -1.72
CA ALA A 42 6.14 -1.49 -0.58
C ALA A 42 6.48 -0.51 0.54
N PHE A 43 5.47 0.17 1.05
CA PHE A 43 5.56 1.04 2.22
C PHE A 43 4.99 0.29 3.42
N VAL A 44 5.85 -0.04 4.37
CA VAL A 44 5.51 -0.78 5.59
C VAL A 44 5.95 0.01 6.82
N GLY A 45 5.45 -0.37 7.99
CA GLY A 45 5.77 0.33 9.25
C GLY A 45 4.58 0.32 10.18
N ASP A 46 4.68 1.04 11.30
CA ASP A 46 3.60 1.09 12.27
C ASP A 46 2.36 1.84 11.76
N GLY A 47 1.21 1.63 12.40
CA GLY A 47 0.03 2.46 12.21
C GLY A 47 0.37 3.95 12.38
N ARG A 48 -0.21 4.81 11.54
CA ARG A 48 -0.03 6.28 11.59
C ARG A 48 1.41 6.80 11.41
N SER A 49 2.35 6.01 10.91
CA SER A 49 3.71 6.49 10.64
C SER A 49 3.86 7.39 9.40
N GLY A 50 2.76 7.76 8.72
CA GLY A 50 2.81 8.59 7.51
C GLY A 50 3.09 7.84 6.20
N LYS A 51 2.93 6.51 6.16
CA LYS A 51 3.10 5.66 4.96
C LYS A 51 2.30 6.16 3.76
N SER A 52 0.99 6.24 3.90
CA SER A 52 0.05 6.68 2.85
C SER A 52 0.35 8.10 2.38
N PHE A 53 0.73 8.99 3.30
CA PHE A 53 1.16 10.35 2.97
C PHE A 53 2.42 10.36 2.10
N LEU A 54 3.46 9.63 2.51
CA LEU A 54 4.71 9.53 1.74
C LEU A 54 4.49 8.84 0.38
N ALA A 55 3.69 7.78 0.34
CA ALA A 55 3.29 7.09 -0.87
C ALA A 55 2.55 8.02 -1.85
N SER A 56 1.57 8.80 -1.36
CA SER A 56 0.87 9.82 -2.13
C SER A 56 1.80 10.92 -2.63
N ARG A 57 2.79 11.36 -1.85
CA ARG A 57 3.78 12.34 -2.33
C ARG A 57 4.58 11.85 -3.54
N ILE A 58 4.77 10.54 -3.67
CA ILE A 58 5.48 9.92 -4.80
C ILE A 58 4.51 9.66 -5.97
N ALA A 59 3.32 9.11 -5.72
CA ALA A 59 2.35 8.75 -6.75
C ALA A 59 1.56 9.94 -7.33
N GLY A 60 1.37 10.99 -6.53
CA GLY A 60 0.46 12.10 -6.78
C GLY A 60 -0.35 12.43 -5.53
N GLU A 61 -0.48 13.73 -5.22
CA GLU A 61 -1.23 14.16 -4.03
C GLU A 61 -2.66 13.62 -4.04
N GLY A 62 -3.07 13.01 -2.92
CA GLY A 62 -4.40 12.42 -2.75
C GLY A 62 -4.61 11.04 -3.39
N THR A 63 -3.55 10.35 -3.84
CA THR A 63 -3.67 9.01 -4.44
C THR A 63 -4.14 7.95 -3.44
N PHE A 64 -3.48 7.87 -2.28
CA PHE A 64 -3.91 7.03 -1.17
C PHE A 64 -4.72 7.86 -0.19
N LYS A 65 -5.74 7.25 0.41
CA LYS A 65 -6.49 7.89 1.49
C LYS A 65 -5.59 7.99 2.71
N ASP A 66 -5.14 9.20 3.00
CA ASP A 66 -4.66 9.58 4.31
C ASP A 66 -5.84 10.14 5.13
N ASP A 67 -5.96 9.67 6.38
CA ASP A 67 -6.94 10.21 7.32
C ASP A 67 -6.19 10.52 8.62
N ASP A 68 -6.46 11.69 9.17
CA ASP A 68 -5.92 12.16 10.45
C ASP A 68 -6.75 11.61 11.64
N SER A 69 -7.73 10.74 11.38
CA SER A 69 -8.61 10.19 12.41
C SER A 69 -7.97 9.06 13.24
N ASP A 70 -8.47 8.91 14.47
CA ASP A 70 -8.06 7.87 15.41
C ASP A 70 -8.53 6.44 15.05
N VAL A 71 -9.00 6.21 13.81
CA VAL A 71 -9.43 4.89 13.31
C VAL A 71 -8.42 4.36 12.27
N ALA A 72 -8.21 3.04 12.23
CA ALA A 72 -7.39 2.40 11.19
C ALA A 72 -8.05 2.61 9.81
N VAL A 73 -7.34 3.21 8.85
CA VAL A 73 -7.94 3.58 7.55
C VAL A 73 -7.55 2.63 6.42
N THR A 74 -6.35 2.05 6.47
CA THR A 74 -5.88 1.07 5.49
C THR A 74 -5.89 -0.32 6.11
N GLU A 75 -6.84 -1.16 5.71
CA GLU A 75 -6.83 -2.59 5.99
C GLU A 75 -6.19 -3.34 4.82
N GLY A 76 -5.23 -4.23 5.05
CA GLY A 76 -4.58 -4.98 3.97
C GLY A 76 -3.58 -4.17 3.11
N ILE A 77 -3.66 -4.29 1.78
CA ILE A 77 -2.76 -3.63 0.83
C ILE A 77 -3.59 -2.90 -0.23
N ASP A 78 -3.32 -1.62 -0.41
CA ASP A 78 -3.78 -0.83 -1.57
C ASP A 78 -2.65 -0.62 -2.56
N VAL A 79 -2.98 -0.57 -3.85
CA VAL A 79 -2.02 -0.42 -4.95
C VAL A 79 -2.37 0.75 -5.84
N VAL A 80 -1.34 1.46 -6.31
CA VAL A 80 -1.44 2.35 -7.47
C VAL A 80 -0.33 1.99 -8.46
N ALA A 81 -0.63 2.14 -9.75
CA ALA A 81 0.32 1.96 -10.83
C ALA A 81 0.50 3.26 -11.61
N PHE A 82 1.75 3.59 -11.98
CA PHE A 82 2.04 4.69 -12.89
C PHE A 82 3.23 4.37 -13.78
N SER A 83 3.23 4.96 -14.97
CA SER A 83 4.28 4.74 -15.97
C SER A 83 5.61 5.37 -15.54
N SER A 84 6.69 4.63 -15.72
CA SER A 84 8.06 5.09 -15.47
C SER A 84 9.01 4.39 -16.43
N HIS A 85 9.59 5.11 -17.38
CA HIS A 85 10.37 4.51 -18.48
C HIS A 85 11.55 3.67 -17.93
N PRO A 86 11.71 2.39 -18.34
CA PRO A 86 11.06 1.69 -19.46
C PRO A 86 9.84 0.80 -19.12
N GLY A 87 9.17 0.99 -17.98
CA GLY A 87 8.00 0.20 -17.58
C GLY A 87 7.05 0.93 -16.62
N HIS A 88 6.73 0.29 -15.49
CA HIS A 88 5.78 0.80 -14.51
C HIS A 88 6.31 0.69 -13.08
N ILE A 89 5.97 1.69 -12.26
CA ILE A 89 6.12 1.59 -10.81
C ILE A 89 4.77 1.21 -10.23
N LEU A 90 4.79 0.25 -9.31
CA LEU A 90 3.68 -0.06 -8.43
C LEU A 90 4.04 0.44 -7.04
N ILE A 91 3.13 1.13 -6.37
CA ILE A 91 3.27 1.44 -4.95
C ILE A 91 2.25 0.60 -4.19
N PHE A 92 2.73 -0.17 -3.22
CA PHE A 92 1.92 -0.90 -2.26
C PHE A 92 1.91 -0.11 -0.94
N ASP A 93 0.76 0.46 -0.59
CA ASP A 93 0.54 1.02 0.74
C ASP A 93 0.00 -0.08 1.64
N CYS A 94 0.82 -0.52 2.59
CA CYS A 94 0.49 -1.62 3.48
C CYS A 94 -0.12 -1.10 4.79
N GLU A 95 -1.13 -1.83 5.29
CA GLU A 95 -1.62 -1.67 6.66
C GLU A 95 -0.46 -1.63 7.67
N GLY A 96 -0.57 -0.71 8.63
CA GLY A 96 0.45 -0.54 9.65
C GLY A 96 0.41 -1.66 10.69
N GLY A 97 1.57 -2.20 11.06
CA GLY A 97 1.71 -3.04 12.24
C GLY A 97 1.44 -2.24 13.52
N ASN A 98 1.07 -2.88 14.62
CA ASN A 98 0.83 -2.22 15.93
C ASN A 98 -0.40 -1.32 16.05
N ASN A 99 -1.44 -1.53 15.25
CA ASN A 99 -2.72 -0.93 15.60
C ASN A 99 -3.35 -1.75 16.74
N ALA A 100 -3.33 -1.21 17.97
CA ALA A 100 -3.83 -1.91 19.17
C ALA A 100 -5.32 -2.32 19.08
N LEU A 101 -6.06 -1.75 18.12
CA LEU A 101 -7.47 -2.01 17.87
C LEU A 101 -7.74 -2.87 16.63
N SER A 102 -6.76 -3.11 15.75
CA SER A 102 -6.93 -4.00 14.59
C SER A 102 -6.29 -5.37 14.86
N LYS A 103 -6.87 -6.43 14.29
CA LYS A 103 -6.11 -7.67 14.13
C LYS A 103 -4.95 -7.32 13.22
N SER A 104 -3.78 -7.02 13.76
CA SER A 104 -2.59 -6.76 12.96
C SER A 104 -2.29 -8.01 12.13
N HIS A 105 -2.65 -7.97 10.85
CA HIS A 105 -2.48 -9.09 9.94
C HIS A 105 -1.02 -9.09 9.47
N SER A 106 -0.13 -9.72 10.23
CA SER A 106 1.31 -9.82 9.92
C SER A 106 1.62 -10.26 8.48
N ILE A 107 0.68 -10.97 7.85
CA ILE A 107 0.73 -11.35 6.44
C ILE A 107 0.82 -10.15 5.49
N VAL A 108 0.27 -8.98 5.82
CA VAL A 108 0.35 -7.77 4.98
C VAL A 108 1.80 -7.38 4.75
N THR A 109 2.57 -7.22 5.82
CA THR A 109 3.99 -6.86 5.76
C THR A 109 4.79 -7.94 5.02
N VAL A 110 4.49 -9.21 5.27
CA VAL A 110 5.18 -10.34 4.60
C VAL A 110 4.91 -10.34 3.10
N VAL A 111 3.64 -10.21 2.68
CA VAL A 111 3.27 -10.18 1.25
C VAL A 111 3.86 -8.94 0.58
N GLY A 112 3.73 -7.76 1.20
CA GLY A 112 4.32 -6.53 0.68
C GLY A 112 5.84 -6.66 0.47
N ALA A 113 6.55 -7.19 1.47
CA ALA A 113 7.99 -7.39 1.38
C ALA A 113 8.41 -8.45 0.36
N LEU A 114 7.67 -9.56 0.23
CA LEU A 114 7.97 -10.63 -0.74
C LEU A 114 7.79 -10.19 -2.19
N LEU A 115 6.83 -9.29 -2.45
CA LEU A 115 6.52 -8.82 -3.81
C LEU A 115 7.31 -7.58 -4.21
N ALA A 116 7.86 -6.84 -3.26
CA ALA A 116 8.55 -5.59 -3.54
C ALA A 116 9.97 -5.78 -4.09
N THR A 117 10.34 -4.96 -5.08
CA THR A 117 11.73 -4.73 -5.47
C THR A 117 12.43 -3.77 -4.52
N ALA A 118 11.68 -2.90 -3.83
CA ALA A 118 12.19 -2.04 -2.78
C ALA A 118 11.19 -1.94 -1.61
N LEU A 119 11.69 -2.13 -0.39
CA LEU A 119 10.91 -1.99 0.84
C LEU A 119 11.27 -0.68 1.52
N VAL A 120 10.27 0.17 1.75
CA VAL A 120 10.40 1.42 2.50
C VAL A 120 9.75 1.22 3.87
N PHE A 121 10.58 1.12 4.90
CA PHE A 121 10.12 1.05 6.28
C PHE A 121 9.96 2.47 6.84
N VAL A 122 8.70 2.87 7.08
CA VAL A 122 8.34 4.19 7.59
C VAL A 122 8.06 4.10 9.08
N THR A 123 8.86 4.81 9.87
CA THR A 123 8.78 4.85 11.33
C THR A 123 8.63 6.29 11.80
N ASP A 124 7.81 6.50 12.83
CA ASP A 124 7.79 7.74 13.59
C ASP A 124 8.70 7.56 14.81
N GLY A 125 9.72 8.42 14.95
CA GLY A 125 10.69 8.39 16.05
C GLY A 125 12.08 7.88 15.66
N LYS A 126 12.73 7.14 16.57
CA LYS A 126 14.12 6.69 16.42
C LYS A 126 14.18 5.22 16.04
N ALA A 127 15.01 4.88 15.06
CA ALA A 127 15.49 3.51 14.90
C ALA A 127 16.44 3.20 16.06
N SER A 128 16.06 2.25 16.93
CA SER A 128 16.92 1.69 17.97
C SER A 128 17.24 0.25 17.64
N GLU A 129 18.51 -0.15 17.86
CA GLU A 129 18.97 -1.53 17.77
C GLU A 129 18.42 -2.41 18.89
#